data_AF-A0A1J4XAZ4-F1
#
_entry.id   AF-A0A1J4XAZ4-F1
#
_cell.length_a   1.000
_cell.length_b   1.000
_cell.length_c   1.000
_cell.angle_alpha   90.00
_cell.angle_beta   90.00
_cell.angle_gamma   90.00
#
_symmetry.space_group_name_H-M   'P 1'
#
loop_
_entity.id
_entity.type
_entity.pdbx_description
1 polymer ?
#
loop_
_entity_poly.entity_id
_entity_poly.type
_entity_poly.pdbx_seq_one_letter_code
_entity_poly.pdbx_strand_id
1 'polypeptide(L)'
;MLTLREHAPAELHGKLLAKGASEEEAEAAVAWCLELGYLDAARFKQAVVRQAERQHKGRIWAIERCRRAGEDPPDRETLDHLDEVAARDFVARQGQIPADPAARRRYLSRLQRLGLPLSLVRKITEDRD
;
A
#
# COMPACT_ATOMS: atom_id res chain seq x y z
N MET A 1 -10.37 -9.58 16.65
CA MET A 1 -9.49 -9.56 15.46
C MET A 1 -9.88 -8.44 14.49
N LEU A 2 -11.17 -8.13 14.34
CA LEU A 2 -11.69 -7.04 13.48
C LEU A 2 -11.64 -5.64 14.12
N THR A 3 -11.43 -5.54 15.43
CA THR A 3 -11.52 -4.28 16.18
C THR A 3 -10.29 -3.38 16.10
N LEU A 4 -9.14 -3.90 15.66
CA LEU A 4 -7.86 -3.16 15.70
C LEU A 4 -7.45 -2.56 14.36
N ARG A 5 -7.98 -3.07 13.25
CA ARG A 5 -7.72 -2.58 11.89
C ARG A 5 -8.73 -3.19 10.91
N GLU A 6 -9.01 -2.43 9.85
CA GLU A 6 -9.81 -2.91 8.72
C GLU A 6 -9.14 -4.12 8.07
N HIS A 7 -9.95 -5.09 7.67
CA HIS A 7 -9.53 -6.29 6.96
C HIS A 7 -10.28 -6.40 5.65
N ALA A 8 -9.57 -6.88 4.62
CA ALA A 8 -10.26 -7.37 3.44
C ALA A 8 -10.82 -8.78 3.72
N PRO A 9 -11.88 -9.20 3.02
CA PRO A 9 -12.47 -10.54 3.17
C PRO A 9 -11.44 -11.66 3.10
N ALA A 10 -10.54 -11.62 2.12
CA ALA A 10 -9.48 -12.61 1.93
C ALA A 10 -8.51 -12.68 3.13
N GLU A 11 -8.27 -11.57 3.83
CA GLU A 11 -7.40 -11.56 5.01
C GLU A 11 -8.06 -12.17 6.23
N LEU A 12 -9.35 -11.92 6.42
CA LEU A 12 -10.10 -12.54 7.50
C LEU A 12 -10.18 -14.05 7.26
N HIS A 13 -10.50 -14.46 6.03
CA HIS A 13 -10.54 -15.85 5.61
C HIS A 13 -9.23 -16.58 5.94
N GLY A 14 -8.09 -16.11 5.42
CA GLY A 14 -6.79 -16.74 5.65
C GLY A 14 -6.39 -16.77 7.14
N LYS A 15 -6.85 -15.81 7.95
CA LYS A 15 -6.61 -15.82 9.41
C LYS A 15 -7.46 -16.84 10.14
N LEU A 16 -8.69 -17.08 9.70
CA LEU A 16 -9.56 -18.08 10.30
C LEU A 16 -9.00 -19.48 10.03
N LEU A 17 -8.59 -19.74 8.79
CA LEU A 17 -7.89 -20.99 8.43
C LEU A 17 -6.61 -21.19 9.23
N ALA A 18 -5.77 -20.15 9.35
CA ALA A 18 -4.54 -20.21 10.14
C ALA A 18 -4.79 -20.46 11.64
N LYS A 19 -6.03 -20.30 12.10
CA LYS A 19 -6.47 -20.58 13.47
C LYS A 19 -7.17 -21.93 13.62
N GLY A 20 -7.28 -22.71 12.55
CA GLY A 20 -7.85 -24.04 12.56
C GLY A 20 -9.35 -24.10 12.24
N ALA A 21 -9.97 -23.02 11.76
CA ALA A 21 -11.31 -23.10 11.18
C ALA A 21 -11.28 -23.94 9.90
N SER A 22 -12.37 -24.64 9.60
CA SER A 22 -12.56 -25.26 8.29
C SER A 22 -12.79 -24.20 7.20
N GLU A 23 -12.68 -24.59 5.93
CA GLU A 23 -13.00 -23.70 4.80
C GLU A 23 -14.43 -23.18 4.90
N GLU A 24 -15.40 -24.07 5.14
CA GLU A 24 -16.83 -23.74 5.24
C GLU A 24 -17.11 -22.79 6.42
N GLU A 25 -16.45 -23.00 7.57
CA GLU A 25 -16.56 -22.11 8.73
C GLU A 25 -15.97 -20.74 8.45
N ALA A 26 -14.83 -20.68 7.75
CA ALA A 26 -14.17 -19.44 7.39
C ALA A 26 -15.00 -18.63 6.38
N GLU A 27 -15.53 -19.28 5.35
CA GLU A 27 -16.43 -18.66 4.37
C GLU A 27 -17.70 -18.12 5.03
N ALA A 28 -18.37 -18.93 5.86
CA ALA A 28 -19.59 -18.52 6.56
C ALA A 28 -19.35 -17.31 7.48
N ALA A 29 -18.23 -17.31 8.21
CA ALA A 29 -17.87 -16.21 9.09
C ALA A 29 -17.57 -14.92 8.31
N VAL A 30 -16.89 -15.01 7.17
CA VAL A 30 -16.62 -13.86 6.29
C VAL A 30 -17.92 -13.29 5.72
N ALA A 31 -18.81 -14.16 5.21
CA ALA A 31 -20.11 -13.75 4.69
C ALA A 31 -20.95 -13.03 5.75
N TRP A 32 -21.01 -13.59 6.96
CA TRP A 32 -21.71 -12.97 8.09
C TRP A 32 -21.11 -11.61 8.48
N CYS A 33 -19.77 -11.49 8.46
CA CYS A 33 -19.10 -10.22 8.74
C CYS A 33 -19.36 -9.16 7.66
N LEU A 34 -19.49 -9.57 6.39
CA LEU A 34 -19.88 -8.68 5.29
C LEU A 34 -21.33 -8.20 5.45
N GLU A 35 -22.25 -9.13 5.74
CA GLU A 35 -23.67 -8.82 5.95
C GLU A 35 -23.90 -7.84 7.10
N LEU A 36 -23.20 -8.03 8.22
CA LEU A 36 -23.25 -7.12 9.37
C LEU A 36 -22.42 -5.85 9.19
N GLY A 37 -21.76 -5.68 8.04
CA GLY A 37 -20.96 -4.50 7.74
C GLY A 37 -19.69 -4.37 8.59
N TYR A 38 -19.18 -5.45 9.18
CA TYR A 38 -17.86 -5.48 9.83
C TYR A 38 -16.71 -5.46 8.82
N LEU A 39 -16.95 -5.94 7.60
CA LEU A 39 -16.03 -5.86 6.46
C LEU A 39 -16.58 -4.89 5.42
N ASP A 40 -15.73 -4.00 4.90
CA ASP A 40 -16.13 -2.95 3.96
C ASP A 40 -14.94 -2.56 3.07
N ALA A 41 -15.11 -2.75 1.77
CA ALA A 41 -14.10 -2.48 0.76
C ALA A 41 -13.66 -1.00 0.73
N ALA A 42 -14.59 -0.06 0.92
CA ALA A 42 -14.28 1.36 0.93
C ALA A 42 -13.47 1.74 2.17
N ARG A 43 -13.86 1.25 3.35
CA ARG A 43 -13.10 1.47 4.60
C ARG A 43 -11.72 0.81 4.54
N PHE A 44 -11.63 -0.38 3.95
CA PHE A 44 -10.35 -1.04 3.72
C PHE A 44 -9.44 -0.22 2.82
N LYS A 45 -9.93 0.27 1.67
CA LYS A 45 -9.14 1.13 0.76
C LYS A 45 -8.65 2.39 1.47
N GLN A 46 -9.51 3.06 2.24
CA GLN A 46 -9.09 4.21 3.04
C GLN A 46 -8.02 3.86 4.08
N ALA A 47 -8.11 2.69 4.71
CA ALA A 47 -7.09 2.22 5.64
C ALA A 47 -5.74 1.95 4.93
N VAL A 48 -5.77 1.42 3.70
CA VAL A 48 -4.58 1.25 2.86
C VAL A 48 -3.95 2.59 2.54
N VAL A 49 -4.74 3.60 2.16
CA VAL A 49 -4.25 4.96 1.86
C VAL A 49 -3.59 5.58 3.09
N ARG A 50 -4.27 5.58 4.25
CA ARG A 50 -3.70 6.09 5.51
C ARG A 50 -2.41 5.36 5.90
N GLN A 51 -2.34 4.05 5.65
CA GLN A 51 -1.14 3.27 5.89
C GLN A 51 -0.01 3.67 4.94
N ALA A 52 -0.32 3.88 3.65
CA ALA A 52 0.65 4.30 2.65
C ALA A 52 1.26 5.67 3.02
N GLU A 53 0.43 6.65 3.39
CA GLU A 53 0.87 7.98 3.83
C GLU A 53 1.80 7.89 5.04
N ARG A 54 1.39 7.17 6.08
CA ARG A 54 2.21 6.97 7.30
C ARG A 54 3.55 6.30 7.03
N GLN A 55 3.64 5.47 6.00
CA GLN A 55 4.84 4.71 5.63
C GLN A 55 5.58 5.32 4.44
N HIS A 56 5.12 6.46 3.92
CA HIS A 56 5.66 7.14 2.73
C HIS A 56 5.74 6.20 1.52
N LYS A 57 4.65 5.44 1.29
CA LYS A 57 4.51 4.51 0.17
C LYS A 57 3.73 5.16 -0.97
N GLY A 58 4.18 4.88 -2.20
CA GLY A 58 3.55 5.33 -3.44
C GLY A 58 2.51 4.36 -3.98
N ARG A 59 1.98 4.69 -5.16
CA ARG A 59 0.85 4.02 -5.80
C ARG A 59 1.02 2.52 -5.99
N ILE A 60 2.22 2.07 -6.38
CA ILE A 60 2.46 0.64 -6.71
C ILE A 60 2.25 -0.20 -5.46
N TRP A 61 2.69 0.30 -4.30
CA TRP A 61 2.50 -0.39 -3.03
C TRP A 61 1.01 -0.47 -2.67
N ALA A 62 0.26 0.63 -2.82
CA ALA A 62 -1.17 0.67 -2.49
C ALA A 62 -2.00 -0.24 -3.42
N ILE A 63 -1.72 -0.23 -4.72
CA ILE A 63 -2.35 -1.10 -5.72
C ILE A 63 -2.10 -2.57 -5.37
N GLU A 64 -0.84 -2.96 -5.16
CA GLU A 64 -0.51 -4.36 -4.85
C GLU A 64 -1.12 -4.80 -3.51
N ARG A 65 -1.20 -3.90 -2.54
CA ARG A 65 -1.85 -4.15 -1.24
C ARG A 65 -3.34 -4.44 -1.38
N CYS A 66 -4.05 -3.70 -2.23
CA CYS A 66 -5.47 -3.93 -2.53
C CYS A 66 -5.65 -5.20 -3.36
N ARG A 67 -4.82 -5.40 -4.39
CA ARG A 67 -4.84 -6.60 -5.24
C ARG A 67 -4.69 -7.88 -4.44
N ARG A 68 -3.75 -7.95 -3.50
CA ARG A 68 -3.58 -9.10 -2.59
C ARG A 68 -4.75 -9.34 -1.66
N ALA A 69 -5.51 -8.29 -1.38
CA ALA A 69 -6.72 -8.34 -0.58
C ALA A 69 -7.97 -8.73 -1.41
N GLY A 70 -7.84 -8.84 -2.74
CA GLY A 70 -8.98 -9.06 -3.64
C GLY A 70 -9.80 -7.79 -3.90
N GLU A 71 -9.24 -6.62 -3.61
CA GLU A 71 -9.93 -5.34 -3.68
C GLU A 71 -9.43 -4.50 -4.86
N ASP A 72 -10.32 -3.68 -5.41
CA ASP A 72 -9.96 -2.69 -6.43
C ASP A 72 -8.95 -1.67 -5.88
N PRO A 73 -8.08 -1.13 -6.74
CA PRO A 73 -7.17 -0.07 -6.32
C PRO A 73 -7.94 1.21 -5.91
N PRO A 74 -7.30 2.10 -5.12
CA PRO A 74 -7.78 3.47 -4.95
C PRO A 74 -7.93 4.18 -6.30
N ASP A 75 -8.75 5.23 -6.34
CA ASP A 75 -8.88 6.05 -7.53
C ASP A 75 -7.57 6.75 -7.91
N ARG A 76 -7.51 7.22 -9.16
CA ARG A 76 -6.31 7.83 -9.74
C ARG A 76 -5.83 9.04 -8.95
N GLU A 77 -6.74 9.90 -8.49
CA GLU A 77 -6.41 11.12 -7.76
C GLU A 77 -5.72 10.79 -6.42
N THR A 78 -6.25 9.81 -5.70
CA THR A 78 -5.65 9.29 -4.47
C THR A 78 -4.26 8.72 -4.72
N LEU A 79 -4.09 7.95 -5.80
CA LEU A 79 -2.80 7.37 -6.15
C LEU A 79 -1.76 8.43 -6.56
N ASP A 80 -2.19 9.46 -7.28
CA ASP A 80 -1.33 10.59 -7.64
C ASP A 80 -0.90 11.35 -6.37
N HIS A 81 -1.81 11.57 -5.42
CA HIS A 81 -1.50 12.17 -4.12
C HIS A 81 -0.47 11.36 -3.31
N LEU A 82 -0.66 10.04 -3.21
CA LEU A 82 0.26 9.17 -2.46
C LEU A 82 1.70 9.24 -3.00
N ASP A 83 1.84 9.30 -4.31
CA ASP A 83 3.14 9.45 -4.96
C ASP A 83 3.80 10.78 -4.63
N GLU A 84 3.04 11.88 -4.67
CA GLU A 84 3.54 13.21 -4.34
C GLU A 84 4.02 13.28 -2.89
N VAL A 85 3.24 12.75 -1.95
CA VAL A 85 3.60 12.71 -0.52
C VAL A 85 4.86 11.86 -0.31
N ALA A 86 4.89 10.65 -0.86
CA ALA A 86 6.02 9.74 -0.70
C ALA A 86 7.30 10.29 -1.33
N ALA A 87 7.22 10.90 -2.52
CA ALA A 87 8.35 11.55 -3.18
C ALA A 87 8.86 12.75 -2.39
N ARG A 88 7.97 13.65 -1.95
CA ARG A 88 8.30 14.85 -1.17
C ARG A 88 9.02 14.48 0.12
N ASP A 89 8.49 13.52 0.87
CA ASP A 89 9.08 13.09 2.14
C ASP A 89 10.43 12.41 1.96
N PHE A 90 10.57 11.60 0.90
CA PHE A 90 11.86 10.98 0.60
C PHE A 90 12.93 12.04 0.25
N VAL A 91 12.58 13.01 -0.58
CA VAL A 91 13.46 14.11 -0.97
C VAL A 91 13.84 14.96 0.25
N ALA A 92 12.88 15.30 1.10
CA ALA A 92 13.12 16.05 2.33
C ALA A 92 14.07 15.32 3.29
N ARG A 93 13.99 13.99 3.37
CA ARG A 93 14.82 13.17 4.28
C ARG A 93 16.20 12.84 3.76
N GLN A 94 16.37 12.64 2.45
CA GLN A 94 17.65 12.18 1.89
C GLN A 94 18.53 13.33 1.40
N GLY A 95 17.98 14.53 1.17
CA GLY A 95 18.77 15.67 0.68
C GLY A 95 19.11 15.54 -0.80
N GLN A 96 20.37 15.78 -1.17
CA GLN A 96 20.83 15.77 -2.56
C GLN A 96 21.03 14.35 -3.11
N ILE A 97 21.01 14.23 -4.43
CA ILE A 97 21.30 12.97 -5.12
C ILE A 97 22.80 12.70 -5.02
N PRO A 98 23.22 11.50 -4.59
CA PRO A 98 24.64 11.18 -4.57
C PRO A 98 25.25 11.18 -5.98
N ALA A 99 26.39 11.87 -6.15
CA ALA A 99 27.15 11.88 -7.40
C ALA A 99 27.84 10.52 -7.68
N ASP A 100 28.23 9.80 -6.62
CA ASP A 100 28.84 8.48 -6.74
C ASP A 100 27.85 7.46 -7.36
N PRO A 101 28.21 6.73 -8.43
CA PRO A 101 27.32 5.79 -9.10
C PRO A 101 26.74 4.69 -8.21
N ALA A 102 27.52 4.18 -7.24
CA ALA A 102 27.05 3.12 -6.33
C ALA A 102 26.04 3.66 -5.30
N ALA A 103 26.27 4.86 -4.77
CA ALA A 103 25.33 5.57 -3.92
C ALA A 103 24.06 5.99 -4.69
N ARG A 104 24.18 6.46 -5.94
CA ARG A 104 23.05 6.81 -6.82
C ARG A 104 22.17 5.58 -7.11
N ARG A 105 22.77 4.42 -7.37
CA ARG A 105 22.02 3.16 -7.54
C ARG A 105 21.24 2.79 -6.28
N ARG A 106 21.84 2.92 -5.09
CA ARG A 106 21.16 2.66 -3.81
C ARG A 106 20.01 3.64 -3.56
N TYR A 107 20.19 4.91 -3.93
CA TYR A 107 19.17 5.95 -3.86
C TYR A 107 17.96 5.60 -4.74
N LEU A 108 18.20 5.24 -6.02
CA LEU A 108 17.16 4.78 -6.95
C LEU A 108 16.43 3.52 -6.46
N SER A 109 17.17 2.52 -5.96
CA SER A 109 16.55 1.32 -5.40
C SER A 109 15.67 1.62 -4.18
N ARG A 110 16.01 2.63 -3.36
CA ARG A 110 15.15 3.06 -2.25
C ARG A 110 13.86 3.69 -2.76
N LEU A 111 13.93 4.61 -3.73
CA LEU A 111 12.75 5.22 -4.37
C LEU A 111 11.80 4.15 -4.93
N GLN A 112 12.34 3.15 -5.63
CA GLN A 112 11.54 2.04 -6.17
C GLN A 112 10.86 1.21 -5.07
N ARG A 113 11.54 0.95 -3.94
CA ARG A 113 10.97 0.22 -2.79
C ARG A 113 9.87 1.00 -2.04
N LEU A 114 9.73 2.30 -2.30
CA LEU A 114 8.59 3.07 -1.83
C LEU A 114 7.33 2.76 -2.66
N GLY A 115 7.46 2.20 -3.86
CA GLY A 115 6.34 1.94 -4.76
C GLY A 115 5.98 3.12 -5.65
N LEU A 116 6.95 3.99 -5.96
CA LEU A 116 6.79 5.08 -6.92
C LEU A 116 6.92 4.57 -8.36
N PRO A 117 6.18 5.14 -9.33
CA PRO A 117 6.29 4.78 -10.73
C PRO A 117 7.64 5.24 -11.30
N LEU A 118 8.19 4.46 -12.24
CA LEU A 118 9.51 4.72 -12.81
C LEU A 118 9.63 6.12 -13.45
N SER A 119 8.55 6.64 -14.04
CA SER A 119 8.51 7.99 -14.60
C SER A 119 8.78 9.08 -13.55
N LEU A 120 8.15 8.96 -12.37
CA LEU A 120 8.36 9.89 -11.27
C LEU A 120 9.75 9.73 -10.65
N VAL A 121 10.24 8.49 -10.52
CA VAL A 121 11.62 8.21 -10.08
C VAL A 121 12.62 8.90 -10.99
N ARG A 122 12.47 8.79 -12.32
CA ARG A 122 13.33 9.46 -13.30
C ARG A 122 13.28 10.97 -13.15
N LYS A 123 12.08 11.56 -13.10
CA LYS A 123 11.90 13.00 -12.91
C LYS A 123 12.61 13.52 -11.67
N ILE A 124 12.44 12.87 -10.51
CA ILE A 124 13.12 13.24 -9.26
C ILE A 124 14.64 13.22 -9.44
N THR A 125 15.15 12.28 -10.23
CA THR A 125 16.60 12.13 -10.44
C THR A 125 17.21 12.99 -11.54
N GLU A 126 16.39 13.50 -12.46
CA GLU A 126 16.81 14.36 -13.57
C GLU A 126 16.65 15.85 -13.23
N ASP A 127 15.64 16.24 -12.46
CA ASP A 127 15.39 17.63 -12.01
C ASP A 127 16.48 18.18 -11.04
N ARG A 128 17.52 17.39 -10.74
CA ARG A 128 18.51 17.67 -9.70
C ARG A 128 19.97 17.40 -10.11
N ASP A 129 20.20 17.10 -11.38
CA ASP A 129 21.53 17.14 -12.02
C ASP A 129 21.79 18.58 -12.56
#